data_AF-A0A1I5DEP3-F1
#
_entry.id   AF-A0A1I5DEP3-F1
#
_cell.length_a   1.000
_cell.length_b   1.000
_cell.length_c   1.000
_cell.angle_alpha   90.00
_cell.angle_beta   90.00
_cell.angle_gamma   90.00
#
_symmetry.space_group_name_H-M   'P 1'
#
loop_
_entity.id
_entity.type
_entity.pdbx_description
1 polymer ?
#
loop_
_entity_poly.entity_id
_entity_poly.type
_entity_poly.pdbx_seq_one_letter_code
_entity_poly.pdbx_strand_id
1 'polypeptide(L)'
;MSDAPRPRPEFGEYATPEEQRKAIKVPLDDAESVPVESQQSPTSHITVQGGPTSKAPVGRATDRLATMSLLGIGLLTILLTLPALINLPNSINTAFAQLELGNYTSTALGSTLGWTALAISLVLWGLAAWLSFRALGKGRVAWWIPLVFGVVANIAVFICIAIAMAGDPAFSEYVNRAS
;
A
#
# COMPACT_ATOMS: atom_id res chain seq x y z
N MET A 1 46.27 -62.73 45.54
CA MET A 1 45.06 -61.89 45.44
C MET A 1 45.43 -60.64 44.68
N SER A 2 44.83 -60.48 43.51
CA SER A 2 45.14 -59.49 42.49
C SER A 2 44.24 -58.26 42.71
N ASP A 3 44.80 -57.06 42.84
CA ASP A 3 44.02 -55.81 42.82
C ASP A 3 44.14 -55.14 41.44
N ALA A 4 43.00 -54.97 40.80
CA ALA A 4 42.84 -54.51 39.42
C ALA A 4 43.02 -52.97 39.27
N PRO A 5 43.47 -52.49 38.10
CA PRO A 5 43.64 -51.06 37.83
C PRO A 5 42.32 -50.27 37.83
N ARG A 6 42.34 -49.03 38.33
CA ARG A 6 41.17 -48.14 38.45
C ARG A 6 40.63 -47.73 37.05
N PRO A 7 39.30 -47.68 36.84
CA PRO A 7 38.70 -47.34 35.54
C PRO A 7 38.98 -45.90 35.11
N ARG A 8 39.13 -45.67 33.80
CA ARG A 8 39.22 -44.33 33.19
C ARG A 8 37.83 -43.66 33.18
N PRO A 9 37.72 -42.36 33.45
CA PRO A 9 36.45 -41.65 33.41
C PRO A 9 35.91 -41.59 31.97
N GLU A 10 34.68 -42.09 31.79
CA GLU A 10 33.95 -42.05 30.52
C GLU A 10 33.10 -40.77 30.45
N PHE A 11 33.45 -39.91 29.49
CA PHE A 11 32.67 -38.81 28.89
C PHE A 11 31.60 -38.08 29.75
N GLY A 12 31.81 -36.78 29.95
CA GLY A 12 30.72 -35.85 30.25
C GLY A 12 30.64 -35.30 31.68
N GLU A 13 31.77 -35.20 32.39
CA GLU A 13 31.88 -34.24 33.50
C GLU A 13 31.94 -32.81 32.92
N TYR A 14 30.87 -32.40 32.25
CA TYR A 14 30.64 -31.02 31.88
C TYR A 14 30.47 -30.23 33.17
N ALA A 15 31.22 -29.12 33.25
CA ALA A 15 31.19 -28.14 34.33
C ALA A 15 29.80 -27.98 34.95
N THR A 16 29.76 -27.88 36.26
CA THR A 16 28.50 -27.73 37.00
C THR A 16 27.71 -26.53 36.45
N PRO A 17 26.36 -26.53 36.49
CA PRO A 17 25.55 -25.41 35.98
C PRO A 17 25.90 -24.05 36.59
N GLU A 18 26.53 -24.05 37.78
CA GLU A 18 27.05 -22.85 38.43
C GLU A 18 28.31 -22.29 37.75
N GLU A 19 29.18 -23.15 37.23
CA GLU A 19 30.42 -22.76 36.53
C GLU A 19 30.11 -22.19 35.14
N GLN A 20 29.13 -22.76 34.41
CA GLN A 20 28.64 -22.16 33.16
C GLN A 20 28.02 -20.77 33.38
N ARG A 21 27.30 -20.58 34.48
CA ARG A 21 26.68 -19.29 34.81
C ARG A 21 27.71 -18.20 35.13
N LYS A 22 28.88 -18.57 35.65
CA LYS A 22 30.02 -17.66 35.87
C LYS A 22 30.72 -17.28 34.56
N ALA A 23 30.88 -18.21 33.62
CA ALA A 23 31.56 -17.96 32.34
C ALA A 23 30.81 -16.98 31.42
N ILE A 24 29.47 -16.94 31.47
CA ILE A 24 28.64 -16.08 30.62
C ILE A 24 28.71 -14.59 31.01
N LYS A 25 29.32 -14.23 32.15
CA LYS A 25 29.50 -12.84 32.61
C LYS A 25 30.85 -12.23 32.25
N VAL A 26 31.34 -12.48 31.03
CA VAL A 26 32.51 -11.76 30.50
C VAL A 26 32.08 -10.97 29.26
N PRO A 27 31.82 -9.65 29.39
CA PRO A 27 31.75 -8.75 28.25
C PRO A 27 33.14 -8.59 27.65
N LEU A 28 33.29 -8.75 26.34
CA LEU A 28 34.48 -8.31 25.62
C LEU A 28 34.06 -7.31 24.55
N ASP A 29 34.37 -6.06 24.86
CA ASP A 29 34.37 -4.91 23.96
C ASP A 29 35.42 -5.09 22.85
N ASP A 30 35.07 -4.51 21.70
CA ASP A 30 35.88 -3.93 20.62
C ASP A 30 37.06 -4.70 19.98
N ALA A 31 36.87 -4.89 18.67
CA ALA A 31 37.86 -4.70 17.60
C ALA A 31 39.21 -5.42 17.74
N GLU A 32 39.28 -6.63 17.18
CA GLU A 32 40.56 -7.19 16.73
C GLU A 32 40.43 -7.80 15.33
N SER A 33 41.01 -7.11 14.35
CA SER A 33 41.15 -7.57 12.97
C SER A 33 42.33 -8.54 12.87
N VAL A 34 42.06 -9.82 12.64
CA VAL A 34 43.07 -10.81 12.27
C VAL A 34 42.93 -11.16 10.78
N PRO A 35 43.96 -10.94 9.95
CA PRO A 35 43.97 -11.42 8.57
C PRO A 35 44.34 -12.91 8.58
N VAL A 36 43.48 -13.77 8.04
CA VAL A 36 43.80 -15.18 7.82
C VAL A 36 43.68 -15.54 6.34
N GLU A 37 44.84 -15.88 5.82
CA GLU A 37 45.19 -16.43 4.51
C GLU A 37 44.22 -17.51 4.01
N SER A 38 43.95 -17.50 2.70
CA SER A 38 43.15 -18.47 1.96
C SER A 38 43.71 -19.90 2.05
N GLN A 39 43.00 -20.81 2.73
CA GLN A 39 43.18 -22.26 2.55
C GLN A 39 41.89 -22.88 2.00
N GLN A 40 41.92 -23.27 0.72
CA GLN A 40 40.88 -24.06 0.06
C GLN A 40 40.93 -25.51 0.55
N SER A 41 39.84 -25.96 1.17
CA SER A 41 39.52 -27.38 1.37
C SER A 41 38.07 -27.61 0.92
N PRO A 42 37.79 -28.58 0.04
CA PRO A 42 36.43 -28.83 -0.44
C PRO A 42 35.68 -29.66 0.60
N THR A 43 35.03 -28.99 1.54
CA THR A 43 34.08 -29.63 2.45
C THR A 43 32.69 -29.10 2.12
N SER A 44 31.83 -30.03 1.71
CA SER A 44 30.42 -29.84 1.44
C SER A 44 29.76 -29.01 2.55
N HIS A 45 29.61 -27.71 2.30
CA HIS A 45 28.79 -26.85 3.12
C HIS A 45 27.35 -27.18 2.76
N ILE A 46 26.70 -27.99 3.60
CA ILE A 46 25.27 -27.82 3.79
C ILE A 46 25.13 -26.37 4.24
N THR A 47 24.70 -25.51 3.33
CA THR A 47 24.29 -24.15 3.65
C THR A 47 23.06 -24.28 4.53
N VAL A 48 23.25 -24.47 5.84
CA VAL A 48 22.24 -24.07 6.81
C VAL A 48 22.26 -22.55 6.75
N GLN A 49 21.49 -22.01 5.81
CA GLN A 49 21.19 -20.60 5.72
C GLN A 49 20.27 -20.24 6.88
N GLY A 50 20.78 -20.37 8.11
CA GLY A 50 20.30 -19.65 9.28
C GLY A 50 20.74 -18.20 9.15
N GLY A 51 20.44 -17.56 8.02
CA GLY A 51 20.46 -16.11 7.96
C GLY A 51 19.47 -15.62 9.00
N PRO A 52 19.74 -14.49 9.69
CA PRO A 52 18.73 -13.88 10.54
C PRO A 52 17.48 -13.77 9.67
N THR A 53 16.37 -14.35 10.14
CA THR A 53 15.06 -14.07 9.58
C THR A 53 14.88 -12.57 9.79
N SER A 54 15.31 -11.80 8.80
CA SER A 54 15.13 -10.36 8.76
C SER A 54 13.63 -10.21 8.67
N LYS A 55 12.99 -10.12 9.84
CA LYS A 55 11.60 -9.76 9.98
C LYS A 55 11.51 -8.47 9.18
N ALA A 56 10.92 -8.56 7.99
CA ALA A 56 10.65 -7.38 7.19
C ALA A 56 9.99 -6.38 8.16
N PRO A 57 10.53 -5.17 8.31
CA PRO A 57 10.07 -4.25 9.34
C PRO A 57 8.57 -4.10 9.19
N VAL A 58 7.83 -4.32 10.28
CA VAL A 58 6.37 -4.50 10.30
C VAL A 58 5.64 -3.40 9.51
N GLY A 59 6.18 -2.18 9.47
CA GLY A 59 5.64 -1.07 8.69
C GLY A 59 5.58 -1.27 7.17
N ARG A 60 6.43 -2.13 6.57
CA ARG A 60 6.42 -2.39 5.12
C ARG A 60 5.25 -3.27 4.68
N ALA A 61 4.76 -4.16 5.55
CA ALA A 61 3.60 -5.00 5.24
C ALA A 61 2.30 -4.18 5.30
N THR A 62 2.17 -3.33 6.33
CA THR A 62 1.02 -2.45 6.51
C THR A 62 0.89 -1.43 5.38
N ASP A 63 2.00 -0.81 4.93
CA ASP A 63 1.99 0.13 3.80
C ASP A 63 1.52 -0.53 2.49
N ARG A 64 1.97 -1.76 2.22
CA ARG A 64 1.54 -2.52 1.03
C ARG A 64 0.05 -2.84 1.08
N LEU A 65 -0.44 -3.31 2.23
CA LEU A 65 -1.85 -3.60 2.43
C LEU A 65 -2.70 -2.33 2.24
N ALA A 66 -2.33 -1.23 2.89
CA ALA A 66 -3.03 0.05 2.76
C ALA A 66 -3.07 0.55 1.32
N THR A 67 -1.94 0.48 0.60
CA THR A 67 -1.86 0.87 -0.82
C THR A 67 -2.78 0.01 -1.68
N MET A 68 -2.74 -1.32 -1.51
CA MET A 68 -3.60 -2.26 -2.25
C MET A 68 -5.08 -2.04 -1.95
N SER A 69 -5.43 -1.82 -0.68
CA SER A 69 -6.80 -1.52 -0.26
C SER A 69 -7.28 -0.20 -0.88
N LEU A 70 -6.48 0.87 -0.85
CA LEU A 70 -6.86 2.13 -1.50
C LEU A 70 -7.02 2.00 -3.01
N LEU A 71 -6.12 1.25 -3.66
CA LEU A 71 -6.22 0.99 -5.10
C LEU A 71 -7.49 0.20 -5.45
N GLY A 72 -7.83 -0.80 -4.64
CA GLY A 72 -9.05 -1.58 -4.80
C GLY A 72 -10.30 -0.75 -4.56
N ILE A 73 -10.34 0.01 -3.46
CA ILE A 73 -11.48 0.87 -3.10
C ILE A 73 -11.69 1.95 -4.17
N GLY A 74 -10.65 2.69 -4.57
CA GLY A 74 -10.84 3.75 -5.56
C GLY A 74 -11.17 3.21 -6.95
N LEU A 75 -10.65 2.03 -7.33
CA LEU A 75 -11.09 1.36 -8.56
C LEU A 75 -12.56 0.96 -8.48
N LEU A 76 -12.99 0.40 -7.36
CA LEU A 76 -14.38 0.06 -7.11
C LEU A 76 -15.27 1.31 -7.17
N THR A 77 -14.85 2.43 -6.57
CA THR A 77 -15.56 3.71 -6.66
C THR A 77 -15.74 4.16 -8.11
N ILE A 78 -14.69 4.06 -8.95
CA ILE A 78 -14.79 4.40 -10.38
C ILE A 78 -15.80 3.49 -11.07
N LEU A 79 -15.74 2.18 -10.83
CA LEU A 79 -16.67 1.22 -11.43
C LEU A 79 -18.13 1.49 -11.03
N LEU A 80 -18.36 1.86 -9.77
CA LEU A 80 -19.70 2.20 -9.27
C LEU A 80 -20.20 3.54 -9.81
N THR A 81 -19.29 4.49 -10.05
CA THR A 81 -19.64 5.85 -10.52
C THR A 81 -19.73 5.91 -12.06
N LEU A 82 -19.11 4.96 -12.76
CA LEU A 82 -19.04 4.91 -14.22
C LEU A 82 -20.41 5.01 -14.91
N PRO A 83 -21.47 4.27 -14.50
CA PRO A 83 -22.78 4.38 -15.15
C PRO A 83 -23.37 5.79 -15.02
N ALA A 84 -23.17 6.45 -13.87
CA ALA A 84 -23.63 7.80 -13.63
C ALA A 84 -22.89 8.83 -14.49
N LEU A 85 -21.58 8.64 -14.74
CA LEU A 85 -20.81 9.54 -15.59
C LEU A 85 -21.10 9.35 -17.08
N ILE A 86 -21.23 8.11 -17.55
CA ILE A 86 -21.58 7.83 -18.95
C ILE A 86 -22.99 8.33 -19.26
N ASN A 87 -23.90 8.25 -18.30
CA ASN A 87 -25.27 8.74 -18.43
C ASN A 87 -25.53 9.98 -17.55
N LEU A 88 -24.57 10.92 -17.56
CA LEU A 88 -24.63 12.09 -16.69
C LEU A 88 -25.93 12.91 -16.84
N PRO A 89 -26.49 13.14 -18.05
CA PRO A 89 -27.75 13.87 -18.18
C PRO A 89 -28.91 13.22 -17.41
N ASN A 90 -29.04 11.89 -17.44
CA ASN A 90 -30.09 11.20 -16.68
C ASN A 90 -29.82 11.23 -15.18
N SER A 91 -28.55 11.15 -14.76
CA SER A 91 -28.19 11.28 -13.36
C SER A 91 -28.50 12.68 -12.81
N ILE A 92 -28.20 13.73 -13.58
CA ILE A 92 -28.57 15.12 -13.24
C ILE A 92 -30.10 15.25 -13.21
N ASN A 93 -30.80 14.70 -14.20
CA ASN A 93 -32.27 14.75 -14.23
C ASN A 93 -32.90 14.06 -13.01
N THR A 94 -32.31 12.95 -12.55
CA THR A 94 -32.72 12.27 -11.31
C THR A 94 -32.50 13.14 -10.08
N ALA A 95 -31.44 13.94 -10.04
CA ALA A 95 -31.20 14.91 -8.97
C ALA A 95 -32.17 16.10 -9.05
N PHE A 96 -32.45 16.62 -10.26
CA PHE A 96 -33.41 17.70 -10.46
C PHE A 96 -34.82 17.28 -10.06
N ALA A 97 -35.22 16.03 -10.34
CA ALA A 97 -36.49 15.48 -9.91
C ALA A 97 -36.62 15.43 -8.37
N GLN A 98 -35.53 15.09 -7.66
CA GLN A 98 -35.52 15.11 -6.18
C GLN A 98 -35.61 16.52 -5.60
N LEU A 99 -35.17 17.52 -6.36
CA LEU A 99 -35.19 18.94 -5.99
C LEU A 99 -36.39 19.70 -6.57
N GLU A 100 -37.30 19.01 -7.28
CA GLU A 100 -38.48 19.59 -7.95
C GLU A 100 -38.15 20.74 -8.95
N LEU A 101 -36.98 20.69 -9.58
CA LEU A 101 -36.47 21.73 -10.49
C LEU A 101 -36.98 21.62 -11.93
N GLY A 102 -37.70 20.53 -12.26
CA GLY A 102 -38.08 20.19 -13.63
C GLY A 102 -37.04 19.32 -14.34
N ASN A 103 -37.03 19.35 -15.67
CA ASN A 103 -36.18 18.47 -16.48
C ASN A 103 -34.86 19.15 -16.86
N TYR A 104 -33.76 18.40 -16.80
CA TYR A 104 -32.47 18.83 -17.34
C TYR A 104 -32.51 18.95 -18.87
N THR A 105 -32.12 20.10 -19.39
CA THR A 105 -32.24 20.43 -20.83
C THR A 105 -30.89 20.36 -21.56
N SER A 106 -29.78 20.64 -20.86
CA SER A 106 -28.43 20.74 -21.42
C SER A 106 -27.74 19.38 -21.64
N THR A 107 -28.43 18.44 -22.27
CA THR A 107 -28.04 17.03 -22.40
C THR A 107 -26.71 16.81 -23.15
N ALA A 108 -26.45 17.58 -24.22
CA ALA A 108 -25.20 17.50 -24.95
C ALA A 108 -23.99 17.89 -24.07
N LEU A 109 -24.06 19.05 -23.40
CA LEU A 109 -23.02 19.52 -22.48
C LEU A 109 -22.80 18.53 -21.34
N GLY A 110 -23.88 18.03 -20.74
CA GLY A 110 -23.82 17.03 -19.68
C GLY A 110 -23.14 15.75 -20.16
N SER A 111 -23.43 15.29 -21.37
CA SER A 111 -22.79 14.08 -21.93
C SER A 111 -21.29 14.30 -22.15
N THR A 112 -20.90 15.45 -22.72
CA THR A 112 -19.48 15.80 -22.93
C THR A 112 -18.72 15.87 -21.61
N LEU A 113 -19.28 16.51 -20.60
CA LEU A 113 -18.65 16.64 -19.28
C LEU A 113 -18.59 15.31 -18.53
N GLY A 114 -19.60 14.46 -18.68
CA GLY A 114 -19.59 13.10 -18.14
C GLY A 114 -18.44 12.25 -18.68
N TRP A 115 -18.26 12.22 -20.01
CA TRP A 115 -17.14 11.54 -20.65
C TRP A 115 -15.78 12.17 -20.30
N THR A 116 -15.72 13.50 -20.20
CA THR A 116 -14.49 14.22 -19.82
C THR A 116 -14.07 13.87 -18.39
N ALA A 117 -15.01 13.89 -17.44
CA ALA A 117 -14.77 13.52 -16.05
C ALA A 117 -14.32 12.06 -15.92
N LEU A 118 -14.94 11.15 -16.70
CA LEU A 118 -14.56 9.75 -16.74
C LEU A 118 -13.13 9.57 -17.27
N ALA A 119 -12.79 10.23 -18.38
CA ALA A 119 -11.45 10.17 -18.97
C ALA A 119 -10.38 10.68 -17.99
N ILE A 120 -10.61 11.83 -17.35
CA ILE A 120 -9.71 12.39 -16.33
C ILE A 120 -9.54 11.41 -15.17
N SER A 121 -10.64 10.84 -14.67
CA SER A 121 -10.61 9.89 -13.56
C SER A 121 -9.80 8.64 -13.90
N LEU A 122 -9.98 8.08 -15.11
CA LEU A 122 -9.23 6.91 -15.57
C LEU A 122 -7.74 7.21 -15.73
N VAL A 123 -7.37 8.37 -16.29
CA VAL A 123 -5.98 8.78 -16.44
C VAL A 123 -5.32 8.96 -15.07
N LEU A 124 -5.97 9.68 -14.16
CA LEU A 124 -5.46 9.89 -12.80
C LEU A 124 -5.33 8.57 -12.05
N TRP A 125 -6.30 7.67 -12.18
CA TRP A 125 -6.23 6.38 -11.51
C TRP A 125 -5.18 5.44 -12.11
N GLY A 126 -5.00 5.45 -13.43
CA GLY A 126 -3.92 4.74 -14.10
C GLY A 126 -2.54 5.25 -13.65
N LEU A 127 -2.38 6.57 -13.53
CA LEU A 127 -1.16 7.18 -13.00
C LEU A 127 -0.94 6.82 -11.53
N ALA A 128 -1.99 6.84 -10.71
CA ALA A 128 -1.93 6.44 -9.31
C ALA A 128 -1.44 4.99 -9.16
N ALA A 129 -2.01 4.06 -9.94
CA ALA A 129 -1.61 2.66 -9.94
C ALA A 129 -0.15 2.49 -10.37
N TRP A 130 0.26 3.13 -11.47
CA TRP A 130 1.62 3.06 -11.97
C TRP A 130 2.66 3.63 -10.98
N LEU A 131 2.39 4.81 -10.41
CA LEU A 131 3.26 5.45 -9.42
C LEU A 131 3.34 4.63 -8.13
N SER A 132 2.22 4.04 -7.69
CA SER A 132 2.18 3.15 -6.54
C SER A 132 3.09 1.94 -6.77
N PHE A 133 2.95 1.22 -7.87
CA PHE A 133 3.80 0.06 -8.17
C PHE A 133 5.28 0.43 -8.28
N ARG A 134 5.60 1.57 -8.90
CA ARG A 134 6.98 2.08 -8.99
C ARG A 134 7.56 2.45 -7.62
N ALA A 135 6.76 2.99 -6.71
CA ALA A 135 7.17 3.32 -5.36
C ALA A 135 7.42 2.06 -4.51
N LEU A 136 6.53 1.07 -4.60
CA LEU A 136 6.68 -0.23 -3.92
C LEU A 136 7.96 -0.94 -4.37
N GLY A 137 8.26 -0.93 -5.67
CA GLY A 137 9.49 -1.52 -6.22
C GLY A 137 10.78 -0.86 -5.70
N LYS A 138 10.70 0.40 -5.27
CA LYS A 138 11.82 1.14 -4.66
C LYS A 138 11.83 1.10 -3.13
N GLY A 139 10.91 0.36 -2.50
CA GLY A 139 10.79 0.29 -1.04
C GLY A 139 10.37 1.60 -0.37
N ARG A 140 9.76 2.54 -1.10
CA ARG A 140 9.23 3.81 -0.58
C ARG A 140 7.77 3.62 -0.12
N VAL A 141 7.35 4.48 0.81
CA VAL A 141 5.96 4.56 1.29
C VAL A 141 5.05 5.04 0.15
N ALA A 142 4.00 4.26 -0.16
CA ALA A 142 3.17 4.47 -1.34
C ALA A 142 1.69 4.70 -1.03
N TRP A 143 1.23 4.46 0.21
CA TRP A 143 -0.20 4.53 0.55
C TRP A 143 -0.84 5.91 0.29
N TRP A 144 -0.07 6.99 0.36
CA TRP A 144 -0.56 8.36 0.15
C TRP A 144 -0.80 8.68 -1.33
N ILE A 145 -0.14 7.98 -2.26
CA ILE A 145 -0.24 8.23 -3.70
C ILE A 145 -1.68 8.04 -4.17
N PRO A 146 -2.30 6.86 -4.01
CA PRO A 146 -3.68 6.66 -4.48
C PRO A 146 -4.68 7.55 -3.75
N LEU A 147 -4.40 7.94 -2.50
CA LEU A 147 -5.25 8.87 -1.76
C LEU A 147 -5.31 10.24 -2.46
N VAL A 148 -4.15 10.83 -2.74
CA VAL A 148 -4.07 12.16 -3.37
C VAL A 148 -4.70 12.15 -4.76
N PHE A 149 -4.40 11.13 -5.58
CA PHE A 149 -5.00 11.00 -6.90
C PHE A 149 -6.52 10.79 -6.84
N GLY A 150 -7.01 10.03 -5.86
CA GLY A 150 -8.44 9.84 -5.62
C GLY A 150 -9.13 11.17 -5.28
N VAL A 151 -8.53 11.98 -4.41
CA VAL A 151 -9.05 13.31 -4.06
C VAL A 151 -9.09 14.22 -5.29
N VAL A 152 -8.00 14.29 -6.07
CA VAL A 152 -7.92 15.14 -7.27
C VAL A 152 -8.94 14.70 -8.32
N ALA A 153 -9.10 13.39 -8.56
CA ALA A 153 -10.09 12.87 -9.48
C ALA A 153 -11.52 13.21 -9.05
N ASN A 154 -11.80 13.08 -7.75
CA ASN A 154 -13.11 13.39 -7.20
C ASN A 154 -13.45 14.89 -7.33
N ILE A 155 -12.48 15.78 -7.06
CA ILE A 155 -12.64 17.22 -7.31
C ILE A 155 -12.92 17.50 -8.78
N ALA A 156 -12.18 16.86 -9.70
CA ALA A 156 -12.39 17.05 -11.14
C ALA A 156 -13.81 16.61 -11.58
N VAL A 157 -14.31 15.50 -11.05
CA VAL A 157 -15.69 15.05 -11.27
C VAL A 157 -16.69 16.09 -10.78
N PHE A 158 -16.54 16.59 -9.54
CA PHE A 158 -17.44 17.61 -9.01
C PHE A 158 -17.44 18.90 -9.83
N ILE A 159 -16.27 19.36 -10.28
CA ILE A 159 -16.17 20.53 -11.15
C ILE A 159 -16.93 20.30 -12.46
N CYS A 160 -16.77 19.14 -13.09
CA CYS A 160 -17.48 18.82 -14.33
C CYS A 160 -19.00 18.80 -14.13
N ILE A 161 -19.48 18.18 -13.05
CA ILE A 161 -20.92 18.15 -12.70
C ILE A 161 -21.44 19.56 -12.42
N ALA A 162 -20.69 20.37 -11.66
CA ALA A 162 -21.06 21.74 -11.36
C ALA A 162 -21.17 22.60 -12.64
N ILE A 163 -20.22 22.47 -13.57
CA ILE A 163 -20.28 23.15 -14.87
C ILE A 163 -21.50 22.68 -15.68
N ALA A 164 -21.81 21.38 -15.68
CA ALA A 164 -22.97 20.84 -16.40
C ALA A 164 -24.28 21.41 -15.86
N MET A 165 -24.44 21.46 -14.53
CA MET A 165 -25.63 22.02 -13.88
C MET A 165 -25.72 23.54 -14.07
N ALA A 166 -24.62 24.27 -13.89
CA ALA A 166 -24.59 25.73 -14.06
C ALA A 166 -24.86 26.17 -15.50
N GLY A 167 -24.57 25.32 -16.49
CA GLY A 167 -24.92 25.55 -17.89
C GLY A 167 -26.40 25.38 -18.20
N ASP A 168 -27.21 24.87 -17.27
CA ASP A 168 -28.63 24.59 -17.50
C ASP A 168 -29.54 25.74 -17.04
N PRO A 169 -30.50 26.19 -17.88
CA PRO A 169 -31.43 27.25 -17.52
C PRO A 169 -32.27 26.95 -16.26
N ALA A 170 -32.73 25.70 -16.07
CA ALA A 170 -33.57 25.35 -14.93
C ALA A 170 -32.82 25.53 -13.60
N PHE A 171 -31.52 25.24 -13.59
CA PHE A 171 -30.67 25.48 -12.43
C PHE A 171 -30.48 26.98 -12.16
N SER A 172 -30.28 27.79 -13.20
CA SER A 172 -30.13 29.24 -13.06
C SER A 172 -31.38 29.90 -12.48
N GLU A 173 -32.57 29.46 -12.90
CA GLU A 173 -33.85 29.93 -12.35
C GLU A 173 -33.99 29.58 -10.88
N TYR A 174 -33.61 28.36 -10.50
CA TYR A 174 -33.66 27.92 -9.10
C TYR A 174 -32.79 28.79 -8.19
N VAL A 175 -31.53 29.02 -8.58
CA VAL A 175 -30.60 29.87 -7.80
C VAL A 175 -31.16 31.28 -7.64
N ASN A 176 -31.73 31.86 -8.71
CA ASN A 176 -32.34 33.19 -8.67
C ASN A 176 -33.60 33.25 -7.78
N ARG A 177 -34.33 32.14 -7.60
CA ARG A 177 -35.48 32.07 -6.68
C ARG A 177 -35.06 31.87 -5.22
N ALA A 178 -33.86 31.32 -4.99
CA ALA A 178 -33.33 31.00 -3.67
C ALA A 178 -32.49 32.12 -3.03
N SER A 179 -32.04 33.10 -3.82
CA SER A 179 -31.35 34.32 -3.38
C SER A 179 -32.30 35.46 -3.05
#